data_AF-A0A812SAR2-F1
#
_entry.id   AF-A0A812SAR2-F1
#
_cell.length_a   1.000
_cell.length_b   1.000
_cell.length_c   1.000
_cell.angle_alpha   90.00
_cell.angle_beta   90.00
_cell.angle_gamma   90.00
#
_symmetry.space_group_name_H-M   'P 1'
#
loop_
_entity.id
_entity.type
_entity.pdbx_description
1 polymer ?
#
loop_
_entity_poly.entity_id
_entity_poly.type
_entity_poly.pdbx_seq_one_letter_code
_entity_poly.pdbx_strand_id
1 'polypeptide(L)'
;MFSFADRFNHPLSAWNTSSVTDMSFMFAGAPAFDQPLSAWDTAAVRNMSGMFFHAWSFNQPLDSWNTASVTDMSRMFAGAADFNQPIGSWDTSSVTNLS
;
A
#
# COMPACT_ATOMS: atom_id res chain seq x y z
N MET A 1 1.41 -10.11 -4.27
CA MET A 1 2.12 -10.44 -5.53
C MET A 1 3.65 -10.40 -5.35
N PHE A 2 4.21 -9.50 -4.55
CA PHE A 2 5.63 -9.50 -4.12
C PHE A 2 5.79 -9.78 -2.61
N SER A 3 4.92 -10.64 -2.06
CA SER A 3 5.02 -10.98 -0.64
C SER A 3 6.28 -11.81 -0.40
N PHE A 4 7.02 -11.52 0.68
CA PHE A 4 8.30 -12.14 1.04
C PHE A 4 9.39 -11.99 -0.03
N ALA A 5 9.29 -10.97 -0.88
CA ALA A 5 10.29 -10.67 -1.90
C ALA A 5 11.46 -9.88 -1.29
N ASP A 6 12.32 -10.58 -0.53
CA ASP A 6 13.39 -10.03 0.31
C ASP A 6 14.28 -8.96 -0.36
N ARG A 7 14.48 -9.07 -1.67
CA ARG A 7 15.39 -8.20 -2.46
C ARG A 7 14.69 -7.38 -3.54
N PHE A 8 13.35 -7.46 -3.64
CA PHE A 8 12.64 -6.77 -4.70
C PHE A 8 12.58 -5.26 -4.43
N ASN A 9 13.17 -4.47 -5.32
CA ASN A 9 13.17 -3.01 -5.25
C ASN A 9 13.26 -2.39 -6.65
N HIS A 10 12.47 -2.91 -7.59
CA HIS A 10 12.46 -2.44 -8.98
C HIS A 10 11.28 -1.49 -9.25
N PRO A 11 11.45 -0.46 -10.11
CA PRO A 11 10.40 0.51 -10.38
C PRO A 11 9.09 -0.12 -10.86
N LEU A 12 7.96 0.37 -10.33
CA LEU A 12 6.60 -0.08 -10.67
C LEU A 12 5.70 1.07 -11.15
N SER A 13 6.24 2.27 -11.34
CA SER A 13 5.48 3.48 -11.68
C SER A 13 4.75 3.41 -13.03
N ALA A 14 5.19 2.54 -13.94
CA ALA A 14 4.58 2.36 -15.26
C ALA A 14 3.37 1.40 -15.27
N TRP A 15 2.99 0.83 -14.12
CA TRP A 15 1.91 -0.14 -14.05
C TRP A 15 0.55 0.55 -14.14
N ASN A 16 -0.34 0.00 -14.96
CA ASN A 16 -1.73 0.41 -14.95
C ASN A 16 -2.49 -0.36 -13.86
N THR A 17 -2.88 0.32 -12.78
CA THR A 17 -3.60 -0.25 -11.64
C THR A 17 -5.09 0.11 -11.63
N SER A 18 -5.63 0.80 -12.64
CA SER A 18 -6.99 1.37 -12.63
C SER A 18 -8.12 0.35 -12.46
N SER A 19 -7.85 -0.93 -12.72
CA SER A 19 -8.81 -2.04 -12.59
C SER A 19 -8.51 -2.95 -11.40
N VAL A 20 -7.48 -2.66 -10.60
CA VAL A 20 -7.12 -3.47 -9.44
C VAL A 20 -8.10 -3.19 -8.30
N THR A 21 -8.76 -4.24 -7.80
CA THR A 21 -9.69 -4.14 -6.68
C THR A 21 -9.12 -4.66 -5.36
N ASP A 22 -8.04 -5.44 -5.41
CA ASP A 22 -7.40 -6.05 -4.26
C ASP A 22 -5.88 -5.86 -4.33
N MET A 23 -5.33 -5.12 -3.38
CA MET A 23 -3.90 -4.89 -3.17
C MET A 23 -3.40 -5.51 -1.86
N SER A 24 -4.20 -6.40 -1.26
CA SER A 24 -3.85 -7.03 0.02
C SER A 24 -2.53 -7.80 -0.06
N PHE A 25 -1.73 -7.64 0.99
CA PHE A 25 -0.42 -8.29 1.13
C PHE A 25 0.53 -8.12 -0.07
N MET A 26 0.35 -7.08 -0.90
CA MET A 26 1.08 -6.96 -2.15
C MET A 26 2.60 -6.93 -1.96
N PHE A 27 3.07 -6.24 -0.92
CA PHE A 27 4.48 -6.10 -0.52
C PHE A 27 4.73 -6.62 0.90
N ALA A 28 3.85 -7.48 1.42
CA ALA A 28 3.99 -8.00 2.77
C ALA A 28 5.28 -8.82 2.92
N GLY A 29 6.16 -8.46 3.84
CA GLY A 29 7.45 -9.10 4.04
C GLY A 29 8.46 -8.78 2.94
N ALA A 30 8.33 -7.66 2.21
CA ALA A 30 9.34 -7.19 1.27
C ALA A 30 10.22 -6.10 1.93
N PRO A 31 11.19 -6.46 2.80
CA PRO A 31 11.94 -5.50 3.62
C PRO A 31 12.76 -4.49 2.83
N ALA A 32 13.18 -4.83 1.60
CA ALA A 32 14.00 -3.96 0.75
C ALA A 32 13.18 -3.05 -0.20
N PHE A 33 11.86 -3.16 -0.23
CA PHE A 33 11.02 -2.43 -1.18
C PHE A 33 10.82 -0.97 -0.72
N ASP A 34 11.22 -0.01 -1.56
CA ASP A 34 11.06 1.43 -1.31
C ASP A 34 10.93 2.22 -2.63
N GLN A 35 10.11 1.72 -3.56
CA GLN A 35 9.88 2.38 -4.86
C GLN A 35 8.65 3.28 -4.82
N PRO A 36 8.66 4.41 -5.56
CA PRO A 36 7.53 5.33 -5.59
C PRO A 36 6.29 4.67 -6.22
N LEU A 37 5.15 4.85 -5.55
CA LEU A 37 3.84 4.31 -5.96
C LEU A 37 2.78 5.40 -6.20
N SER A 38 3.18 6.67 -6.19
CA SER A 38 2.26 7.82 -6.31
C SER A 38 1.53 7.90 -7.65
N ALA A 39 2.03 7.21 -8.67
CA ALA A 39 1.43 7.12 -10.01
C ALA A 39 0.29 6.08 -10.12
N TRP A 40 0.09 5.25 -9.09
CA TRP A 40 -0.94 4.22 -9.13
C TRP A 40 -2.34 4.82 -8.96
N ASP A 41 -3.27 4.38 -9.79
CA ASP A 41 -4.69 4.61 -9.60
C ASP A 41 -5.25 3.57 -8.62
N THR A 42 -5.72 4.04 -7.47
CA THR A 42 -6.29 3.21 -6.40
C THR A 42 -7.81 3.35 -6.27
N ALA A 43 -8.47 4.10 -7.16
CA ALA A 43 -9.90 4.44 -7.01
C ALA A 43 -10.83 3.21 -7.02
N ALA A 44 -10.42 2.12 -7.68
CA ALA A 44 -11.16 0.86 -7.73
C ALA A 44 -10.85 -0.09 -6.54
N VAL A 45 -9.81 0.20 -5.76
CA VAL A 45 -9.31 -0.71 -4.71
C VAL A 45 -10.30 -0.76 -3.55
N ARG A 46 -10.60 -1.99 -3.11
CA ARG A 46 -11.47 -2.29 -1.97
C ARG A 46 -10.70 -2.86 -0.78
N ASN A 47 -9.62 -3.57 -1.04
CA ASN A 47 -8.81 -4.23 -0.01
C ASN A 47 -7.35 -3.79 -0.09
N MET A 48 -6.85 -3.18 0.99
CA MET A 48 -5.44 -2.81 1.19
C MET A 48 -4.83 -3.50 2.42
N SER A 49 -5.52 -4.51 2.97
CA SER A 49 -5.07 -5.21 4.18
C SER A 49 -3.66 -5.77 4.03
N GLY A 50 -2.81 -5.48 5.01
CA GLY A 50 -1.44 -5.97 5.08
C GLY A 50 -0.55 -5.59 3.90
N MET A 51 -0.91 -4.61 3.05
CA MET A 51 -0.18 -4.31 1.82
C MET A 51 1.33 -4.08 2.04
N PHE A 52 1.69 -3.40 3.12
CA PHE A 52 3.08 -3.12 3.54
C PHE A 52 3.44 -3.80 4.87
N PHE A 53 2.74 -4.88 5.24
CA PHE A 53 3.03 -5.63 6.47
C PHE A 53 4.49 -6.10 6.50
N HIS A 54 5.30 -5.70 7.49
CA HIS A 54 6.76 -5.96 7.53
C HIS A 54 7.57 -5.48 6.30
N ALA A 55 7.10 -4.46 5.56
CA ALA A 55 7.91 -3.79 4.55
C ALA A 55 8.81 -2.73 5.21
N TRP A 56 9.90 -3.18 5.86
CA TRP A 56 10.70 -2.39 6.79
C TRP A 56 11.18 -1.04 6.24
N SER A 57 11.70 -1.03 5.01
CA SER A 57 12.32 0.17 4.41
C SER A 57 11.33 1.07 3.66
N PHE A 58 10.05 0.70 3.56
CA PHE A 58 9.11 1.45 2.73
C PHE A 58 8.76 2.80 3.36
N ASN A 59 9.09 3.90 2.67
CA ASN A 59 8.83 5.26 3.16
C ASN A 59 8.51 6.25 2.04
N GLN A 60 7.78 5.80 1.01
CA GLN A 60 7.40 6.65 -0.13
C GLN A 60 6.05 7.35 0.09
N PRO A 61 5.87 8.57 -0.44
CA PRO A 61 4.62 9.31 -0.30
C PRO A 61 3.45 8.59 -0.98
N LEU A 62 2.30 8.58 -0.30
CA LEU A 62 1.05 7.94 -0.73
C LEU A 62 -0.16 8.89 -0.69
N ASP A 63 0.08 10.20 -0.58
CA ASP A 63 -0.96 11.23 -0.43
C ASP A 63 -1.86 11.37 -1.66
N SER A 64 -1.40 10.89 -2.84
CA SER A 64 -2.14 10.89 -4.10
C SER A 64 -3.18 9.77 -4.23
N TRP A 65 -3.17 8.78 -3.32
CA TRP A 65 -4.07 7.64 -3.41
C TRP A 65 -5.52 8.02 -3.10
N ASN A 66 -6.44 7.54 -3.94
CA ASN A 66 -7.87 7.59 -3.65
C ASN A 66 -8.27 6.35 -2.84
N THR A 67 -8.61 6.54 -1.57
CA THR A 67 -9.00 5.47 -0.64
C THR A 67 -10.50 5.40 -0.37
N ALA A 68 -11.33 6.23 -1.02
CA ALA A 68 -12.74 6.37 -0.69
C ALA A 68 -13.56 5.07 -0.84
N SER A 69 -13.09 4.14 -1.69
CA SER A 69 -13.71 2.83 -1.91
C SER A 69 -13.15 1.72 -1.02
N VAL A 70 -12.08 1.96 -0.25
CA VAL A 70 -11.39 0.94 0.53
C VAL A 70 -12.21 0.59 1.77
N THR A 71 -12.41 -0.71 2.00
CA THR A 71 -13.18 -1.22 3.15
C THR A 71 -12.30 -1.92 4.20
N ASP A 72 -11.10 -2.38 3.82
CA ASP A 72 -10.16 -3.04 4.73
C ASP A 72 -8.74 -2.49 4.58
N MET A 73 -8.19 -1.97 5.68
CA MET A 73 -6.82 -1.49 5.84
C MET A 73 -6.12 -2.16 7.03
N SER A 74 -6.64 -3.28 7.51
CA SER A 74 -6.06 -3.99 8.65
C SER A 74 -4.60 -4.34 8.39
N ARG A 75 -3.74 -4.11 9.39
CA ARG A 75 -2.29 -4.36 9.35
C ARG A 75 -1.55 -3.68 8.20
N MET A 76 -2.13 -2.68 7.53
CA MET A 76 -1.58 -2.08 6.30
C MET A 76 -0.11 -1.70 6.43
N PHE A 77 0.28 -1.11 7.57
CA PHE A 77 1.64 -0.70 7.90
C PHE A 77 2.21 -1.42 9.14
N ALA A 78 1.59 -2.50 9.60
CA ALA A 78 2.09 -3.20 10.79
C ALA A 78 3.49 -3.76 10.51
N GLY A 79 4.47 -3.30 11.26
CA GLY A 79 5.88 -3.64 11.06
C GLY A 79 6.59 -2.89 9.92
N ALA A 80 5.98 -1.91 9.25
CA ALA A 80 6.67 -1.02 8.30
C ALA A 80 7.45 0.07 9.08
N ALA A 81 8.65 -0.28 9.55
CA ALA A 81 9.39 0.48 10.55
C ALA A 81 9.73 1.91 10.13
N ASP A 82 10.07 2.12 8.85
CA ASP A 82 10.53 3.43 8.36
C ASP A 82 9.40 4.33 7.85
N PHE A 83 8.17 3.82 7.74
CA PHE A 83 7.06 4.57 7.17
C PHE A 83 6.65 5.75 8.05
N ASN A 84 6.83 6.97 7.55
CA ASN A 84 6.49 8.22 8.24
C ASN A 84 6.01 9.30 7.26
N GLN A 85 5.12 8.93 6.34
CA GLN A 85 4.58 9.83 5.32
C GLN A 85 3.18 10.32 5.70
N PRO A 86 2.78 11.53 5.24
CA PRO A 86 1.42 12.03 5.48
C PRO A 86 0.38 11.14 4.78
N ILE A 87 -0.63 10.74 5.54
CA ILE A 87 -1.82 10.01 5.06
C ILE A 87 -3.13 10.72 5.44
N GLY A 88 -3.05 11.98 5.88
CA GLY A 88 -4.21 12.75 6.33
C GLY A 88 -5.21 13.12 5.23
N SER A 89 -4.83 12.95 3.96
CA SER A 89 -5.72 13.15 2.80
C SER A 89 -6.62 11.95 2.52
N TRP A 90 -6.37 10.80 3.16
CA TRP A 90 -7.12 9.59 2.89
C TRP A 90 -8.55 9.67 3.42
N ASP A 91 -9.51 9.36 2.56
CA ASP A 91 -10.90 9.14 2.96
C ASP A 91 -11.02 7.72 3.53
N THR A 92 -11.26 7.62 4.84
CA THR A 92 -11.44 6.37 5.57
C THR A 92 -12.90 6.11 5.94
N SER A 93 -13.86 6.87 5.41
CA SER A 93 -15.27 6.76 5.77
C SER A 93 -15.91 5.41 5.42
N SER A 94 -15.40 4.74 4.38
CA SER A 94 -15.83 3.39 3.96
C SER A 94 -15.09 2.26 4.68
N VAL A 95 -14.04 2.57 5.45
CA VAL A 95 -13.19 1.54 6.07
C VAL A 95 -13.92 0.93 7.27
N THR A 96 -14.12 -0.38 7.22
CA THR A 96 -14.75 -1.15 8.31
C THR A 96 -13.74 -1.87 9.19
N ASN A 97 -12.47 -1.94 8.78
CA ASN A 97 -11.41 -2.63 9.50
C ASN A 97 -10.08 -1.85 9.44
N LEU A 98 -9.61 -1.39 10.60
CA LEU A 98 -8.33 -0.69 10.84
C LEU A 98 -7.44 -1.41 11.87
N SER A 99 -7.73 -2.69 12.15
CA SER A 99 -7.04 -3.46 13.20
C SER A 99 -5.58 -3.80 12.89
#